data_AF-A0A8T5I052-F1
#
_entry.id   AF-A0A8T5I052-F1
#
_cell.length_a   1.000
_cell.length_b   1.000
_cell.length_c   1.000
_cell.angle_alpha   90.00
_cell.angle_beta   90.00
_cell.angle_gamma   90.00
#
_symmetry.space_group_name_H-M   'P 1'
#
loop_
_entity.id
_entity.type
_entity.pdbx_description
1 polymer ?
#
loop_
_entity_poly.entity_id
_entity_poly.type
_entity_poly.pdbx_seq_one_letter_code
_entity_poly.pdbx_strand_id
1 'polypeptide(L)'
;MEPESDDVSNIHNRFSLTLVNPGSHYFSLAASLGVGVVIVLTTYFGYLNNLNIEEFWYKIPLVLGVMAVMQLLDIKFAKKKEYSKSLHSSLFGNMLWVVTILMGLLASVVLSKDTSLFFITFGMILFASFRIGLYTTTLGASLKKALAIAFIQPLAMFLVLIPQELWISMLSNPIALGYGGSFLIIAIAWSVITDRAGRPGMKSTHKTIQAYLASQSNDVDDAEKLMEEHATETKVATSQIKFSSQDGTKEFKMILPEIHPGPY
;
A
#
# COMPACT_ATOMS: atom_id res chain seq x y z
N MET A 1 -3.02 -5.13 50.51
CA MET A 1 -2.35 -4.29 49.51
C MET A 1 -3.11 -4.46 48.22
N GLU A 2 -3.96 -3.50 47.88
CA GLU A 2 -4.56 -3.44 46.55
C GLU A 2 -3.44 -3.17 45.53
N PRO A 3 -3.48 -3.80 44.35
CA PRO A 3 -2.48 -3.52 43.32
C PRO A 3 -2.67 -2.08 42.85
N GLU A 4 -1.58 -1.31 42.79
CA GLU A 4 -1.59 0.05 42.22
C GLU A 4 -2.19 -0.01 40.82
N SER A 5 -3.25 0.77 40.60
CA SER A 5 -3.86 0.92 39.28
C SER A 5 -2.85 1.63 38.39
N ASP A 6 -2.34 0.92 37.39
CA ASP A 6 -1.48 1.47 36.34
C ASP A 6 -2.31 2.41 35.45
N ASP A 7 -2.48 3.64 35.92
CA ASP A 7 -3.24 4.69 35.23
C ASP A 7 -2.58 5.09 33.90
N VAL A 8 -1.27 4.87 33.75
CA VAL A 8 -0.52 5.18 32.53
C VAL A 8 -0.90 4.22 31.41
N SER A 9 -0.91 2.90 31.66
CA SER A 9 -1.38 1.94 30.65
C SER A 9 -2.88 2.10 30.34
N ASN A 10 -3.69 2.52 31.32
CA ASN A 10 -5.11 2.79 31.14
C ASN A 10 -5.38 4.01 30.22
N ILE A 11 -4.55 5.05 30.29
CA ILE A 11 -4.60 6.20 29.37
C ILE A 11 -4.26 5.75 27.95
N HIS A 12 -3.20 4.96 27.74
CA HIS A 12 -2.84 4.43 26.43
C HIS A 12 -3.92 3.49 25.84
N ASN A 13 -4.58 2.68 26.68
CA ASN A 13 -5.69 1.81 26.26
C ASN A 13 -6.94 2.60 25.84
N ARG A 14 -7.21 3.73 26.48
CA ARG A 14 -8.33 4.64 26.14
C ARG A 14 -8.19 5.25 24.75
N PHE A 15 -6.97 5.41 24.26
CA PHE A 15 -6.66 5.88 22.90
C PHE A 15 -6.41 4.74 21.90
N SER A 16 -6.69 3.48 22.25
CA SER A 16 -6.59 2.37 21.29
C SER A 16 -7.59 2.49 20.13
N LEU A 17 -8.77 3.07 20.37
CA LEU A 17 -9.74 3.39 19.32
C LEU A 17 -9.22 4.45 18.33
N THR A 18 -8.34 5.36 18.78
CA THR A 18 -7.62 6.30 17.91
C THR A 18 -6.44 5.66 17.15
N LEU A 19 -6.04 4.42 17.49
CA LEU A 19 -5.13 3.61 16.65
C LEU A 19 -5.84 2.97 15.46
N VAL A 20 -7.18 3.05 15.36
CA VAL A 20 -7.94 2.80 14.12
C VAL A 20 -7.89 4.05 13.23
N ASN A 21 -6.68 4.51 12.96
CA ASN A 21 -6.42 5.54 11.96
C ASN A 21 -6.45 4.86 10.58
N PRO A 22 -6.96 5.50 9.52
CA PRO A 22 -6.77 5.06 8.14
C PRO A 22 -5.35 4.63 7.75
N GLY A 23 -4.31 5.02 8.48
CA GLY A 23 -2.91 4.55 8.28
C GLY A 23 -2.48 3.32 9.10
N SER A 24 -3.39 2.74 9.90
CA SER A 24 -3.12 1.59 10.76
C SER A 24 -3.23 0.28 9.99
N HIS A 25 -2.30 -0.64 10.26
CA HIS A 25 -2.29 -1.95 9.61
C HIS A 25 -3.53 -2.79 9.93
N TYR A 26 -4.12 -2.61 11.13
CA TYR A 26 -5.36 -3.29 11.52
C TYR A 26 -6.56 -2.82 10.71
N PHE A 27 -6.66 -1.51 10.47
CA PHE A 27 -7.71 -0.95 9.61
C PHE A 27 -7.57 -1.49 8.19
N SER A 28 -6.36 -1.49 7.65
CA SER A 28 -6.09 -2.00 6.30
C SER A 28 -6.43 -3.47 6.15
N LEU A 29 -6.12 -4.28 7.16
CA LEU A 29 -6.45 -5.69 7.17
C LEU A 29 -7.98 -5.90 7.21
N ALA A 30 -8.67 -5.29 8.18
CA ALA A 30 -10.11 -5.43 8.35
C ALA A 30 -10.89 -4.92 7.13
N ALA A 31 -10.52 -3.75 6.62
CA ALA A 31 -11.10 -3.19 5.40
C ALA A 31 -10.83 -4.10 4.20
N SER A 32 -9.62 -4.65 4.06
CA SER A 32 -9.30 -5.53 2.94
C SER A 32 -10.11 -6.82 2.99
N LEU A 33 -10.34 -7.39 4.17
CA LEU A 33 -11.20 -8.57 4.33
C LEU A 33 -12.66 -8.24 3.99
N GLY A 34 -13.18 -7.12 4.48
CA GLY A 34 -14.54 -6.65 4.15
C GLY A 34 -14.74 -6.46 2.64
N VAL A 35 -13.78 -5.82 1.98
CA VAL A 35 -13.76 -5.66 0.51
C VAL A 35 -13.71 -7.02 -0.18
N GLY A 36 -12.91 -7.98 0.32
CA GLY A 36 -12.86 -9.34 -0.21
C GLY A 36 -14.21 -10.07 -0.14
N VAL A 37 -14.96 -9.92 0.96
CA VAL A 37 -16.33 -10.44 1.07
C VAL A 37 -17.24 -9.82 0.02
N VAL A 38 -17.16 -8.50 -0.18
CA VAL A 38 -17.95 -7.79 -1.21
C VAL A 38 -17.62 -8.31 -2.61
N ILE A 39 -16.34 -8.59 -2.93
CA ILE A 39 -15.96 -9.20 -4.22
C ILE A 39 -16.71 -10.51 -4.44
N VAL A 40 -16.68 -11.41 -3.45
CA VAL A 40 -17.33 -12.73 -3.55
C VAL A 40 -18.84 -12.57 -3.73
N LEU A 41 -19.50 -11.81 -2.85
CA LEU A 41 -20.95 -11.61 -2.90
C LEU A 41 -21.39 -10.99 -4.23
N THR A 42 -20.71 -9.94 -4.68
CA THR A 42 -21.06 -9.22 -5.91
C THR A 42 -20.85 -10.11 -7.15
N THR A 43 -19.81 -10.95 -7.15
CA THR A 43 -19.55 -11.89 -8.25
C THR A 43 -20.64 -12.95 -8.34
N TYR A 44 -20.98 -13.58 -7.22
CA TYR A 44 -21.95 -14.69 -7.22
C TYR A 44 -23.40 -14.22 -7.39
N PHE A 45 -23.82 -13.19 -6.67
CA PHE A 45 -25.19 -12.66 -6.79
C PHE A 45 -25.39 -11.78 -8.02
N GLY A 46 -24.34 -11.11 -8.50
CA GLY A 46 -24.46 -10.15 -9.59
C GLY A 46 -24.16 -10.73 -10.97
N TYR A 47 -23.19 -11.65 -11.08
CA TYR A 47 -22.70 -12.11 -12.39
C TYR A 47 -22.98 -13.58 -12.66
N LEU A 48 -22.81 -14.43 -11.65
CA LEU A 48 -23.00 -15.87 -11.81
C LEU A 48 -24.43 -16.32 -11.48
N ASN A 49 -25.25 -15.44 -10.88
CA ASN A 49 -26.65 -15.69 -10.50
C ASN A 49 -26.91 -17.03 -9.79
N ASN A 50 -25.90 -17.57 -9.08
CA ASN A 50 -26.10 -18.73 -8.22
C ASN A 50 -26.78 -18.26 -6.94
N LEU A 51 -28.09 -18.46 -6.88
CA LEU A 51 -28.93 -18.03 -5.76
C LEU A 51 -28.77 -18.94 -4.53
N ASN A 52 -28.20 -20.13 -4.68
CA ASN A 52 -28.09 -21.08 -3.58
C ASN A 52 -26.79 -20.84 -2.79
N ILE A 53 -26.93 -20.38 -1.54
CA ILE A 53 -25.81 -20.03 -0.65
C ILE A 53 -24.88 -21.22 -0.42
N GLU A 54 -25.42 -22.44 -0.40
CA GLU A 54 -24.67 -23.68 -0.22
C GLU A 54 -23.61 -23.91 -1.32
N GLU A 55 -23.80 -23.32 -2.50
CA GLU A 55 -22.90 -23.50 -3.64
C GLU A 55 -21.71 -22.54 -3.63
N PHE A 56 -21.74 -21.45 -2.85
CA PHE A 56 -20.66 -20.46 -2.88
C PHE A 56 -20.15 -20.00 -1.50
N TRP A 57 -20.81 -20.34 -0.38
CA TRP A 57 -20.39 -19.89 0.95
C TRP A 57 -18.93 -20.24 1.27
N TYR A 58 -18.44 -21.41 0.82
CA TYR A 58 -17.06 -21.84 1.01
C TYR A 58 -16.04 -21.00 0.23
N LYS A 59 -16.47 -20.21 -0.77
CA LYS A 59 -15.61 -19.30 -1.52
C LYS A 59 -15.19 -18.09 -0.70
N ILE A 60 -16.01 -17.65 0.25
CA ILE A 60 -15.69 -16.54 1.16
C ILE A 60 -14.40 -16.86 1.95
N PRO A 61 -14.33 -17.92 2.79
CA PRO A 61 -13.11 -18.22 3.54
C PRO A 61 -11.94 -18.55 2.62
N LEU A 62 -12.17 -19.09 1.42
CA LEU A 62 -11.11 -19.41 0.46
C LEU A 62 -10.45 -18.14 -0.11
N VAL A 63 -11.24 -17.18 -0.58
CA VAL A 63 -10.73 -15.89 -1.08
C VAL A 63 -10.02 -15.13 0.03
N LEU A 64 -10.63 -15.05 1.22
CA LEU A 64 -10.01 -14.38 2.37
C LEU A 64 -8.71 -15.06 2.82
N GLY A 65 -8.67 -16.40 2.79
CA GLY A 65 -7.46 -17.18 3.09
C GLY A 65 -6.34 -16.89 2.10
N VAL A 66 -6.63 -16.86 0.79
CA VAL A 66 -5.65 -16.47 -0.24
C VAL A 66 -5.16 -15.05 -0.02
N MET A 67 -6.07 -14.10 0.26
CA MET A 67 -5.69 -12.71 0.53
C MET A 67 -4.72 -12.61 1.71
N ALA A 68 -5.02 -13.28 2.83
CA ALA A 68 -4.17 -13.27 4.02
C ALA A 68 -2.78 -13.87 3.73
N VAL A 69 -2.72 -15.01 3.03
CA VAL A 69 -1.45 -15.66 2.64
C VAL A 69 -0.64 -14.74 1.72
N MET A 70 -1.28 -14.12 0.74
CA MET A 70 -0.61 -13.22 -0.21
C MET A 70 -0.09 -11.95 0.47
N GLN A 71 -0.84 -11.38 1.41
CA GLN A 71 -0.38 -10.24 2.20
C GLN A 71 0.86 -10.57 3.02
N LEU A 72 0.97 -11.79 3.58
CA LEU A 72 2.19 -12.23 4.28
C LEU A 72 3.37 -12.44 3.32
N LEU A 73 3.11 -12.92 2.10
CA LEU A 73 4.16 -13.10 1.09
C LEU A 73 4.69 -11.76 0.59
N ASP A 74 3.82 -10.76 0.40
CA ASP A 74 4.21 -9.42 -0.06
C ASP A 74 5.24 -8.74 0.86
N ILE A 75 5.18 -9.00 2.18
CA ILE A 75 6.19 -8.50 3.15
C ILE A 75 7.59 -8.93 2.75
N LYS A 76 7.75 -10.19 2.29
CA LYS A 76 9.05 -10.74 1.92
C LYS A 76 9.62 -10.09 0.67
N PHE A 77 8.77 -9.49 -0.16
CA PHE A 77 9.17 -8.81 -1.39
C PHE A 77 9.43 -7.31 -1.20
N ALA A 78 8.93 -6.70 -0.13
CA ALA A 78 9.18 -5.29 0.19
C ALA A 78 10.63 -5.07 0.67
N LYS A 79 11.33 -4.08 0.09
CA LYS A 79 12.76 -3.81 0.36
C LYS A 79 13.03 -3.54 1.84
N LYS A 80 12.14 -2.81 2.53
CA LYS A 80 12.23 -2.47 3.96
C LYS A 80 11.29 -3.28 4.86
N LYS A 81 10.70 -4.38 4.36
CA LYS A 81 9.76 -5.25 5.09
C LYS A 81 8.59 -4.49 5.78
N GLU A 82 8.17 -3.37 5.19
CA GLU A 82 7.13 -2.52 5.78
C GLU A 82 5.75 -3.17 5.62
N TYR A 83 5.30 -3.85 6.68
CA TYR A 83 4.04 -4.61 6.70
C TYR A 83 2.82 -3.74 6.37
N SER A 84 2.73 -2.55 6.96
CA SER A 84 1.57 -1.66 6.78
C SER A 84 1.39 -1.24 5.32
N LYS A 85 2.47 -0.86 4.63
CA LYS A 85 2.40 -0.38 3.24
C LYS A 85 2.03 -1.50 2.25
N SER A 86 2.47 -2.73 2.52
CA SER A 86 2.04 -3.91 1.77
C SER A 86 0.54 -4.17 1.94
N LEU A 87 0.01 -4.08 3.17
CA LEU A 87 -1.43 -4.23 3.44
C LEU A 87 -2.27 -3.14 2.74
N HIS A 88 -1.80 -1.88 2.78
CA HIS A 88 -2.45 -0.79 2.06
C HIS A 88 -2.49 -1.04 0.55
N SER A 89 -1.38 -1.51 -0.03
CA SER A 89 -1.31 -1.85 -1.46
C SER A 89 -2.35 -2.90 -1.84
N SER A 90 -2.46 -3.95 -1.02
CA SER A 90 -3.45 -5.01 -1.17
C SER A 90 -4.88 -4.46 -1.06
N LEU A 91 -5.19 -3.65 -0.04
CA LEU A 91 -6.49 -3.01 0.14
C LEU A 91 -6.90 -2.17 -1.06
N PHE A 92 -6.05 -1.22 -1.49
CA PHE A 92 -6.37 -0.31 -2.59
C PHE A 92 -6.64 -1.07 -3.90
N GLY A 93 -5.85 -2.10 -4.17
CA GLY A 93 -6.05 -2.93 -5.34
C GLY A 93 -7.35 -3.75 -5.30
N ASN A 94 -7.71 -4.29 -4.14
CA ASN A 94 -9.01 -4.95 -3.95
C ASN A 94 -10.18 -3.96 -4.09
N MET A 95 -10.04 -2.72 -3.60
CA MET A 95 -11.05 -1.68 -3.77
C MET A 95 -11.24 -1.34 -5.25
N LEU A 96 -10.16 -1.20 -6.02
CA LEU A 96 -10.26 -1.00 -7.47
C LEU A 96 -11.00 -2.15 -8.15
N TRP A 97 -10.72 -3.39 -7.75
CA TRP A 97 -11.43 -4.54 -8.29
C TRP A 97 -12.92 -4.52 -7.94
N VAL A 98 -13.30 -4.24 -6.69
CA VAL A 98 -14.70 -4.07 -6.29
C VAL A 98 -15.38 -2.98 -7.11
N VAL A 99 -14.75 -1.82 -7.27
CA VAL A 99 -15.33 -0.72 -8.04
C VAL A 99 -15.59 -1.15 -9.48
N THR A 100 -14.67 -1.87 -10.13
CA THR A 100 -14.91 -2.35 -11.50
C THR A 100 -16.07 -3.33 -11.62
N ILE A 101 -16.22 -4.25 -10.65
CA ILE A 101 -17.32 -5.21 -10.60
C ILE A 101 -18.65 -4.47 -10.36
N LEU A 102 -18.70 -3.55 -9.39
CA LEU A 102 -19.90 -2.75 -9.12
C LEU A 102 -20.29 -1.86 -10.30
N MET A 103 -19.31 -1.27 -10.99
CA MET A 103 -19.54 -0.48 -12.21
C MET A 103 -20.14 -1.33 -13.33
N GLY A 104 -19.79 -2.61 -13.43
CA GLY A 104 -20.41 -3.50 -14.40
C GLY A 104 -21.86 -3.85 -14.06
N LEU A 105 -22.21 -3.99 -12.79
CA LEU A 105 -23.61 -4.10 -12.36
C LEU A 105 -24.38 -2.82 -12.62
N LEU A 106 -23.80 -1.67 -12.28
CA LEU A 106 -24.40 -0.36 -12.57
C LEU A 106 -24.64 -0.19 -14.07
N ALA A 107 -23.66 -0.56 -14.90
CA ALA A 107 -23.78 -0.50 -16.36
C ALA A 107 -24.88 -1.44 -16.88
N SER A 108 -25.01 -2.65 -16.30
CA SER A 108 -26.09 -3.58 -16.64
C SER A 108 -27.47 -2.98 -16.36
N VAL A 109 -27.65 -2.36 -15.18
CA VAL A 109 -28.91 -1.71 -14.79
C VAL A 109 -29.20 -0.50 -15.69
N VAL A 110 -28.24 0.41 -15.85
CA VAL A 110 -28.43 1.67 -16.60
C VAL A 110 -28.64 1.42 -18.09
N LEU A 111 -27.91 0.46 -18.68
CA LEU A 111 -27.99 0.15 -20.10
C LEU A 111 -29.02 -0.94 -20.42
N SER A 112 -29.67 -1.52 -19.40
CA SER A 112 -30.60 -2.65 -19.54
C SER A 112 -30.00 -3.81 -20.36
N LYS A 113 -28.74 -4.16 -20.06
CA LYS A 113 -28.00 -5.26 -20.71
C LYS A 113 -27.58 -6.30 -19.69
N ASP A 114 -27.37 -7.53 -20.16
CA ASP A 114 -26.85 -8.59 -19.32
C ASP A 114 -25.48 -8.24 -18.73
N THR A 115 -25.24 -8.72 -17.51
CA THR A 115 -23.97 -8.53 -16.81
C THR A 115 -22.84 -9.24 -17.54
N SER A 116 -21.76 -8.51 -17.84
CA SER A 116 -20.64 -9.06 -18.58
C SER A 116 -19.47 -9.46 -17.67
N LEU A 117 -19.05 -10.72 -17.76
CA LEU A 117 -17.87 -11.26 -17.05
C LEU A 117 -16.57 -10.48 -17.35
N PHE A 118 -16.55 -9.67 -18.41
CA PHE A 118 -15.49 -8.70 -18.72
C PHE A 118 -15.05 -7.88 -17.50
N PHE A 119 -16.00 -7.35 -16.71
CA PHE A 119 -15.69 -6.46 -15.59
C PHE A 119 -14.88 -7.13 -14.48
N ILE A 120 -15.07 -8.44 -14.28
CA ILE A 120 -14.32 -9.21 -13.30
C ILE A 120 -12.86 -9.38 -13.77
N THR A 121 -12.65 -9.87 -15.00
CA THR A 121 -11.29 -10.05 -15.55
C THR A 121 -10.56 -8.71 -15.70
N PHE A 122 -11.25 -7.68 -16.20
CA PHE A 122 -10.70 -6.34 -16.33
C PHE A 122 -10.27 -5.79 -14.97
N GLY A 123 -11.12 -5.93 -13.95
CA GLY A 123 -10.80 -5.53 -12.58
C GLY A 123 -9.58 -6.23 -11.99
N MET A 124 -9.43 -7.53 -12.25
CA MET A 124 -8.25 -8.31 -11.87
C MET A 124 -6.97 -7.75 -12.52
N ILE A 125 -7.01 -7.45 -13.82
CA ILE A 125 -5.85 -6.89 -14.54
C ILE A 125 -5.57 -5.45 -14.08
N LEU A 126 -6.61 -4.66 -13.81
CA LEU A 126 -6.48 -3.30 -13.29
C LEU A 126 -5.82 -3.30 -11.89
N PHE A 127 -6.22 -4.23 -11.02
CA PHE A 127 -5.57 -4.45 -9.73
C PHE A 127 -4.07 -4.78 -9.94
N ALA A 128 -3.73 -5.73 -10.80
CA ALA A 128 -2.33 -6.03 -11.10
C ALA A 128 -1.56 -4.80 -11.64
N SER A 129 -2.16 -4.04 -12.54
CA SER A 129 -1.57 -2.82 -13.12
C SER A 129 -1.27 -1.78 -12.05
N PHE A 130 -2.21 -1.55 -11.13
CA PHE A 130 -2.03 -0.63 -10.02
C PHE A 130 -0.91 -1.07 -9.05
N ARG A 131 -0.82 -2.38 -8.75
CA ARG A 131 0.26 -2.92 -7.91
C ARG A 131 1.64 -2.67 -8.52
N ILE A 132 1.80 -2.77 -9.85
CA ILE A 132 3.09 -2.43 -10.51
C ILE A 132 3.51 -1.01 -10.15
N GLY A 133 2.60 -0.05 -10.29
CA GLY A 133 2.87 1.36 -9.98
C GLY A 133 3.23 1.58 -8.51
N LEU A 134 2.49 0.98 -7.57
CA LEU A 134 2.81 1.09 -6.15
C LEU A 134 4.15 0.45 -5.79
N TYR A 135 4.45 -0.71 -6.37
CA TYR A 135 5.67 -1.45 -6.05
C TYR A 135 6.92 -0.75 -6.54
N THR A 136 6.87 -0.10 -7.70
CA THR A 136 8.00 0.68 -8.22
C THR A 136 8.17 2.01 -7.47
N THR A 137 7.07 2.74 -7.24
CA THR A 137 7.10 4.07 -6.63
C THR A 137 7.33 4.05 -5.11
N THR A 138 6.52 3.29 -4.37
CA THR A 138 6.46 3.37 -2.90
C THR A 138 7.24 2.26 -2.20
N LEU A 139 7.20 1.02 -2.68
CA LEU A 139 7.89 -0.12 -2.04
C LEU A 139 9.33 -0.35 -2.54
N GLY A 140 9.78 0.40 -3.54
CA GLY A 140 11.14 0.33 -4.07
C GLY A 140 11.52 -0.99 -4.74
N ALA A 141 10.53 -1.76 -5.22
CA ALA A 141 10.79 -2.92 -6.04
C ALA A 141 11.27 -2.49 -7.43
N SER A 142 12.24 -3.21 -8.00
CA SER A 142 12.60 -2.99 -9.40
C SER A 142 11.42 -3.35 -10.30
N LEU A 143 11.30 -2.68 -11.46
CA LEU A 143 10.22 -2.94 -12.41
C LEU A 143 10.07 -4.42 -12.77
N LYS A 144 11.20 -5.14 -12.93
CA LYS A 144 11.21 -6.59 -13.19
C LYS A 144 10.58 -7.39 -12.05
N LYS A 145 10.92 -7.05 -10.80
CA LYS A 145 10.32 -7.69 -9.62
C LYS A 145 8.84 -7.34 -9.50
N ALA A 146 8.49 -6.06 -9.66
CA ALA A 146 7.11 -5.59 -9.60
C ALA A 146 6.20 -6.32 -10.60
N LEU A 147 6.65 -6.49 -11.85
CA LEU A 147 5.93 -7.26 -12.87
C LEU A 147 5.72 -8.72 -12.47
N ALA A 148 6.74 -9.36 -11.88
CA ALA A 148 6.66 -10.75 -11.47
C ALA A 148 5.67 -10.99 -10.33
N ILE A 149 5.55 -10.06 -9.38
CA ILE A 149 4.75 -10.26 -8.17
C ILE A 149 3.35 -9.61 -8.25
N ALA A 150 3.16 -8.60 -9.09
CA ALA A 150 1.92 -7.84 -9.15
C ALA A 150 0.70 -8.69 -9.51
N PHE A 151 0.87 -9.71 -10.34
CA PHE A 151 -0.22 -10.61 -10.75
C PHE A 151 -0.56 -11.68 -9.73
N ILE A 152 0.35 -12.04 -8.82
CA ILE A 152 0.20 -13.26 -8.02
C ILE A 152 -1.06 -13.19 -7.16
N GLN A 153 -1.28 -12.10 -6.43
CA GLN A 153 -2.46 -11.94 -5.59
C GLN A 153 -3.78 -11.89 -6.40
N PRO A 154 -3.96 -10.96 -7.36
CA PRO A 154 -5.21 -10.87 -8.12
C PRO A 154 -5.53 -12.18 -8.86
N LEU A 155 -4.52 -12.85 -9.41
CA LEU A 155 -4.72 -14.12 -10.11
C LEU A 155 -5.10 -15.26 -9.15
N ALA A 156 -4.41 -15.39 -8.01
CA ALA A 156 -4.74 -16.41 -7.03
C ALA A 156 -6.16 -16.24 -6.48
N MET A 157 -6.56 -14.99 -6.20
CA MET A 157 -7.93 -14.66 -5.82
C MET A 157 -8.93 -15.02 -6.93
N PHE A 158 -8.63 -14.69 -8.19
CA PHE A 158 -9.48 -15.01 -9.33
C PHE A 158 -9.70 -16.51 -9.50
N LEU A 159 -8.63 -17.30 -9.45
CA LEU A 159 -8.71 -18.76 -9.62
C LEU A 159 -9.58 -19.41 -8.53
N VAL A 160 -9.54 -18.87 -7.32
CA VAL A 160 -10.38 -19.35 -6.23
C VAL A 160 -11.83 -18.89 -6.38
N LEU A 161 -12.02 -17.61 -6.72
CA LEU A 161 -13.32 -16.96 -6.83
C LEU A 161 -14.16 -17.54 -7.97
N ILE A 162 -13.55 -17.78 -9.12
CA ILE A 162 -14.25 -18.14 -10.35
C ILE A 162 -14.27 -19.66 -10.54
N PRO A 163 -15.39 -20.26 -10.94
CA PRO A 163 -15.46 -21.67 -11.33
C PRO A 163 -14.48 -22.01 -12.47
N GLN A 164 -13.87 -23.20 -12.39
CA GLN A 164 -12.74 -23.58 -13.26
C GLN A 164 -13.10 -23.61 -14.75
N GLU A 165 -14.33 -23.99 -15.06
CA GLU A 165 -14.90 -24.03 -16.40
C GLU A 165 -14.95 -22.65 -17.08
N LEU A 166 -14.99 -21.56 -16.29
CA LEU A 166 -15.01 -20.19 -16.80
C LEU A 166 -13.62 -19.56 -16.91
N TRP A 167 -12.56 -20.19 -16.39
CA TRP A 167 -11.23 -19.58 -16.36
C TRP A 167 -10.72 -19.26 -17.76
N ILE A 168 -10.77 -20.21 -18.69
CA ILE A 168 -10.23 -20.02 -20.04
C ILE A 168 -11.04 -18.94 -20.76
N SER A 169 -12.37 -19.02 -20.75
CA SER A 169 -13.23 -18.06 -21.46
C SER A 169 -13.08 -16.63 -20.92
N MET A 170 -12.89 -16.47 -19.61
CA MET A 170 -12.68 -15.17 -18.98
C MET A 170 -11.27 -14.62 -19.19
N LEU A 171 -10.23 -15.45 -19.06
CA LEU A 171 -8.83 -15.04 -19.19
C LEU A 171 -8.41 -14.85 -20.66
N SER A 172 -9.05 -15.52 -21.61
CA SER A 172 -8.80 -15.36 -23.04
C SER A 172 -9.71 -14.34 -23.71
N ASN A 173 -10.55 -13.62 -22.96
CA ASN A 173 -11.47 -12.63 -23.52
C ASN A 173 -10.67 -11.48 -24.17
N PRO A 174 -10.74 -11.29 -25.51
CA PRO A 174 -9.90 -10.32 -26.21
C PRO A 174 -10.15 -8.87 -25.77
N ILE A 175 -11.39 -8.54 -25.40
CA ILE A 175 -11.76 -7.20 -24.95
C ILE A 175 -11.16 -6.94 -23.57
N ALA A 176 -11.30 -7.90 -22.64
CA ALA A 176 -10.71 -7.80 -21.30
C ALA A 176 -9.17 -7.68 -21.37
N LEU A 177 -8.53 -8.47 -22.23
CA LEU A 177 -7.10 -8.42 -22.45
C LEU A 177 -6.65 -7.13 -23.15
N GLY A 178 -7.42 -6.61 -24.10
CA GLY A 178 -7.11 -5.35 -24.78
C GLY A 178 -7.14 -4.15 -23.82
N TYR A 179 -8.24 -3.99 -23.08
CA TYR A 179 -8.36 -2.93 -22.08
C TYR A 179 -7.40 -3.15 -20.89
N GLY A 180 -7.29 -4.37 -20.37
CA GLY A 180 -6.36 -4.67 -19.29
C GLY A 180 -4.90 -4.45 -19.72
N GLY A 181 -4.55 -4.86 -20.93
CA GLY A 181 -3.23 -4.66 -21.54
C GLY A 181 -2.84 -3.20 -21.66
N SER A 182 -3.79 -2.32 -22.02
CA SER A 182 -3.52 -0.88 -22.07
C SER A 182 -3.17 -0.31 -20.69
N PHE A 183 -3.89 -0.71 -19.63
CA PHE A 183 -3.57 -0.30 -18.25
C PHE A 183 -2.22 -0.85 -17.77
N LEU A 184 -1.82 -2.07 -18.18
CA LEU A 184 -0.50 -2.60 -17.87
C LEU A 184 0.61 -1.77 -18.55
N ILE A 185 0.44 -1.44 -19.83
CA ILE A 185 1.38 -0.59 -20.57
C ILE A 185 1.48 0.78 -19.90
N ILE A 186 0.34 1.37 -19.52
CA ILE A 186 0.30 2.65 -18.80
C ILE A 186 1.04 2.53 -17.47
N ALA A 187 0.82 1.48 -16.67
CA ALA A 187 1.49 1.30 -15.39
C ALA A 187 3.02 1.17 -15.54
N ILE A 188 3.48 0.45 -16.57
CA ILE A 188 4.91 0.31 -16.89
C ILE A 188 5.49 1.66 -17.33
N ALA A 189 4.85 2.33 -18.28
CA ALA A 189 5.29 3.63 -18.80
C ALA A 189 5.32 4.67 -17.68
N TRP A 190 4.26 4.74 -16.87
CA TRP A 190 4.16 5.63 -15.71
C TRP A 190 5.29 5.38 -14.71
N SER A 191 5.60 4.11 -14.41
CA SER A 191 6.72 3.76 -13.51
C SER A 191 8.06 4.29 -14.02
N VAL A 192 8.30 4.27 -15.33
CA VAL A 192 9.55 4.76 -15.92
C VAL A 192 9.59 6.29 -16.01
N ILE A 193 8.47 6.91 -16.43
CA ILE A 193 8.38 8.36 -16.63
C ILE A 193 8.47 9.09 -15.29
N THR A 194 7.70 8.64 -14.28
CA THR A 194 7.68 9.31 -12.97
C THR A 194 8.99 9.20 -12.22
N ASP A 195 9.72 8.09 -12.35
CA ASP A 195 11.07 7.96 -11.78
C ASP A 195 12.05 8.98 -12.34
N ARG A 196 11.85 9.37 -13.61
CA ARG A 196 12.69 10.34 -14.32
C ARG A 196 12.20 11.78 -14.20
N ALA A 197 11.00 12.02 -13.65
CA ALA A 197 10.36 13.32 -13.64
C ALA A 197 11.18 14.42 -12.92
N GLY A 198 11.95 14.06 -11.89
CA GLY A 198 12.79 15.01 -11.16
C GLY A 198 14.15 15.32 -11.81
N ARG A 199 14.47 14.76 -12.99
CA ARG A 199 15.79 15.00 -13.63
C ARG A 199 15.86 16.38 -14.30
N PRO A 200 17.05 17.04 -14.27
CA PRO A 200 18.31 16.58 -13.68
C PRO A 200 18.47 16.87 -12.19
N GLY A 201 17.55 17.61 -11.56
CA GLY A 201 17.66 18.07 -10.17
C GLY A 201 17.70 16.96 -9.11
N MET A 202 17.28 15.73 -9.45
CA MET A 202 17.49 14.53 -8.66
C MET A 202 17.76 13.31 -9.56
N LYS A 203 18.54 12.34 -9.05
CA LYS A 203 18.89 11.11 -9.81
C LYS A 203 17.67 10.22 -10.11
N SER A 204 16.73 10.12 -9.16
CA SER A 204 15.53 9.29 -9.23
C SER A 204 14.45 9.83 -8.29
N THR A 205 13.28 10.15 -8.83
CA THR A 205 12.12 10.62 -8.05
C THR A 205 11.65 9.54 -7.09
N HIS A 206 11.64 8.27 -7.53
CA HIS A 206 11.15 7.17 -6.70
C HIS A 206 12.04 6.96 -5.48
N LYS A 207 13.37 7.04 -5.63
CA LYS A 207 14.30 6.96 -4.49
C LYS A 207 14.07 8.07 -3.46
N THR A 208 13.83 9.30 -3.92
CA THR A 208 13.54 10.42 -3.02
C THR A 208 12.24 10.19 -2.24
N ILE A 209 11.17 9.75 -2.92
CA ILE A 209 9.90 9.40 -2.26
C ILE A 209 10.10 8.25 -1.27
N GLN A 210 10.84 7.21 -1.64
CA GLN A 210 11.11 6.07 -0.77
C GLN A 210 11.89 6.46 0.48
N ALA A 211 12.92 7.30 0.33
CA ALA A 211 13.70 7.80 1.45
C ALA A 211 12.85 8.64 2.41
N TYR A 212 12.03 9.54 1.86
CA TYR A 212 11.07 10.32 2.66
C TYR A 212 10.05 9.43 3.39
N LEU A 213 9.47 8.43 2.71
CA LEU A 213 8.50 7.53 3.34
C LEU A 213 9.12 6.59 4.38
N ALA A 214 10.41 6.26 4.22
CA ALA A 214 11.16 5.47 5.20
C ALA A 214 11.51 6.30 6.43
N SER A 215 11.87 7.57 6.24
CA SER A 215 12.24 8.46 7.34
C SER A 215 11.05 8.77 8.26
N GLN A 216 9.84 8.85 7.71
CA GLN A 216 8.60 8.89 8.50
C GLN A 216 8.37 7.62 9.34
N SER A 217 9.00 6.50 8.97
CA SER A 217 8.96 5.23 9.70
C SER A 217 10.21 5.02 10.56
N ASN A 218 10.93 6.10 10.88
CA ASN A 218 12.13 6.13 11.73
C ASN A 218 13.41 5.51 11.10
N ASP A 219 13.45 5.35 9.77
CA ASP A 219 14.63 4.92 9.01
C ASP A 219 15.12 6.09 8.14
N VAL A 220 16.10 6.83 8.68
CA VAL A 220 16.58 8.12 8.13
C VAL A 220 17.79 7.99 7.20
N ASP A 221 18.50 6.86 7.21
CA ASP A 221 19.78 6.67 6.50
C ASP A 221 19.71 7.03 5.02
N ASP A 222 18.67 6.57 4.31
CA ASP A 222 18.50 6.84 2.88
C ASP A 222 18.20 8.33 2.62
N ALA A 223 17.52 9.01 3.55
CA ALA A 223 17.18 10.42 3.45
C ALA A 223 18.39 11.31 3.75
N GLU A 224 19.14 11.00 4.80
CA GLU A 224 20.40 11.67 5.14
C GLU A 224 21.39 11.57 3.98
N LYS A 225 21.58 10.38 3.42
CA LYS A 225 22.48 10.17 2.28
C LYS A 225 22.06 10.97 1.04
N LEU A 226 20.75 11.05 0.76
CA LEU A 226 20.25 11.87 -0.35
C LEU A 226 20.48 13.37 -0.12
N MET A 227 20.34 13.84 1.11
CA MET A 227 20.62 15.22 1.50
C MET A 227 22.11 15.52 1.42
N GLU A 228 22.96 14.62 1.91
CA GLU A 228 24.42 14.72 1.86
C GLU A 228 24.94 14.82 0.42
N GLU A 229 24.39 14.00 -0.51
CA GLU A 229 24.74 14.08 -1.94
C GLU A 229 24.49 15.45 -2.59
N HIS A 230 23.61 16.27 -2.01
CA HIS A 230 23.25 17.61 -2.50
C HIS A 230 23.67 18.72 -1.53
N ALA A 231 24.31 18.38 -0.40
CA ALA A 231 24.74 19.33 0.60
C ALA A 231 26.02 20.06 0.13
N THR A 232 26.14 21.31 0.53
CA THR A 232 27.35 22.12 0.32
C THR A 232 28.09 22.29 1.64
N GLU A 233 29.39 22.01 1.66
CA GLU A 233 30.21 22.30 2.83
C GLU A 233 30.14 23.79 3.18
N THR A 234 29.78 24.09 4.42
CA THR A 234 29.69 25.45 4.95
C THR A 234 30.27 25.47 6.36
N LYS A 235 30.99 26.54 6.71
CA LYS A 235 31.49 26.73 8.06
C LYS A 235 30.33 27.18 8.95
N VAL A 236 30.06 26.41 10.00
CA VAL A 236 29.05 26.72 11.01
C VAL A 236 29.73 27.09 12.32
N ALA A 237 29.28 28.17 12.93
CA ALA A 237 29.69 28.60 14.26
C ALA A 237 28.79 27.96 15.31
N THR A 238 29.38 27.64 16.46
CA THR A 238 28.62 27.30 17.67
C THR A 238 29.06 28.27 18.74
N SER A 239 28.13 29.11 19.19
CA SER A 239 28.40 30.08 20.24
C SER A 239 28.08 29.44 21.60
N GLN A 240 28.93 29.69 22.59
CA GLN A 240 28.71 29.20 23.95
C GLN A 240 28.70 30.38 24.92
N ILE A 241 27.62 30.52 25.68
CA ILE A 241 27.52 31.49 26.76
C ILE A 241 27.70 30.74 28.08
N LYS A 242 28.73 31.10 28.83
CA LYS A 242 29.04 30.51 30.14
C LYS A 242 28.68 31.51 31.23
N PHE A 243 27.88 31.06 32.19
CA PHE A 243 27.58 31.76 33.43
C PHE A 243 28.18 30.97 34.60
N SER A 244 28.94 31.63 35.47
CA SER A 244 29.51 31.01 36.67
C SER A 244 29.23 31.86 37.90
N SER A 245 28.95 31.19 39.02
CA SER A 245 28.91 31.86 40.34
C SER A 245 30.26 32.49 40.67
N GLN A 246 30.29 33.57 41.46
CA GLN A 246 31.54 34.19 41.94
C GLN A 246 32.45 33.19 42.66
N ASP A 247 31.85 32.19 43.32
CA ASP A 247 32.58 31.15 44.06
C ASP A 247 32.99 29.96 43.18
N GLY A 248 32.67 29.98 41.89
CA GLY A 248 32.99 28.91 40.93
C GLY A 248 32.22 27.58 41.11
N THR A 249 31.37 27.47 42.13
CA THR A 249 30.67 26.22 42.52
C THR A 249 29.48 25.84 41.65
N LYS A 250 28.91 26.80 40.91
CA LYS A 250 27.81 26.57 39.96
C LYS A 250 28.18 27.15 38.61
N GLU A 251 28.13 26.32 37.59
CA GLU A 251 28.40 26.66 36.20
C GLU A 251 27.18 26.30 35.35
N PHE A 252 26.71 27.25 34.56
CA PHE A 252 25.65 27.05 33.57
C PHE A 252 26.21 27.42 32.20
N LYS A 253 25.97 26.55 31.21
CA LYS A 253 26.43 26.72 29.83
C LYS A 253 25.24 26.66 28.91
N MET A 254 25.04 27.72 28.13
CA MET A 254 24.09 27.76 27.03
C MET A 254 24.84 27.59 25.72
N ILE A 255 24.42 26.63 24.91
CA ILE A 255 24.99 26.35 23.58
C ILE A 255 24.00 26.87 22.54
N LEU A 256 24.47 27.74 21.65
CA LEU A 256 23.70 28.39 20.60
C LEU A 256 24.32 27.97 19.24
N PRO A 257 23.83 26.90 18.61
CA PRO A 257 24.28 26.50 17.28
C PRO A 257 23.77 27.50 16.24
N GLU A 258 24.59 27.81 15.23
CA GLU A 258 24.19 28.69 14.11
C GLU A 258 23.14 28.04 13.20
N ILE A 259 23.14 26.70 13.12
CA ILE A 259 22.17 25.93 12.34
C ILE A 259 21.30 25.10 13.29
N HIS A 260 19.99 25.17 13.07
CA HIS A 260 19.04 24.29 13.74
C HIS A 260 19.22 22.87 13.17
N PRO A 261 19.43 21.83 14.01
CA PRO A 261 19.45 20.46 13.52
C PRO A 261 18.11 20.15 12.84
N GLY A 262 18.14 19.75 11.57
CA GLY A 262 16.93 19.47 10.82
C GLY A 262 16.15 18.29 11.40
N PRO A 263 15.06 17.88 10.72
CA PRO A 263 14.38 16.62 11.06
C PRO A 263 15.24 15.37 10.81
N TYR A 264 16.40 15.55 10.16
CA TYR A 264 17.44 14.57 9.86
C TYR A 264 18.79 15.19 10.25
#